data_AF-A0A940NEE2-F1
#
_entry.id   AF-A0A940NEE2-F1
#
_cell.length_a   1.000
_cell.length_b   1.000
_cell.length_c   1.000
_cell.angle_alpha   90.00
_cell.angle_beta   90.00
_cell.angle_gamma   90.00
#
_symmetry.space_group_name_H-M   'P 1'
#
loop_
_entity.id
_entity.type
_entity.pdbx_description
1 polymer ?
#
loop_
_entity_poly.entity_id
_entity_poly.type
_entity_poly.pdbx_seq_one_letter_code
_entity_poly.pdbx_strand_id
1 'polypeptide(L)'
;MQIGAVPTGSPARCLPDANILAVIDAIGGDSFGPKLLSYLHEVCGADHCAVFELGGDSLLELDSASLDGTQTAHQQASLYTAQQYWRRDPTIVEAKRRLGQPTPAILRVDINSLTDTVFRDAIYPKISQRVMICSQSSKGAFGLSILRSSGHGTFSDSEVDHLSSVSELLFTVLSKHADVVATRGALTRALTSLDDIETCLLGATELSKREAEVCARILYGLSSIGIALDLGIGEESVKTYRKRAYQRLSIGSPRELLMWYLGLWGKAVAQGAVQRVPILPR
;
A
#
# COMPACT_ATOMS: atom_id res chain seq x y z
N MET A 1 58.26 21.31 -9.05
CA MET A 1 56.99 21.44 -8.32
C MET A 1 55.96 20.64 -9.09
N GLN A 2 55.61 19.45 -8.59
CA GLN A 2 54.58 18.56 -9.16
C GLN A 2 53.20 19.17 -8.89
N ILE A 3 52.30 19.12 -9.88
CA ILE A 3 50.86 19.25 -9.67
C ILE A 3 50.25 17.99 -10.29
N GLY A 4 49.86 17.05 -9.44
CA GLY A 4 49.25 15.79 -9.84
C GLY A 4 47.76 15.95 -10.14
N ALA A 5 47.29 15.34 -11.24
CA ALA A 5 45.88 15.17 -11.51
C ALA A 5 45.36 13.94 -10.74
N VAL A 6 44.28 14.13 -9.99
CA VAL A 6 43.57 13.07 -9.26
C VAL A 6 42.87 12.14 -10.26
N PRO A 7 43.02 10.81 -10.16
CA PRO A 7 42.15 9.90 -10.90
C PRO A 7 40.77 9.91 -10.23
N THR A 8 39.81 10.58 -10.86
CA THR A 8 38.40 10.37 -10.52
C THR A 8 38.00 8.99 -11.04
N GLY A 9 38.03 7.99 -10.16
CA GLY A 9 37.33 6.74 -10.39
C GLY A 9 35.86 7.05 -10.68
N SER A 10 35.45 6.84 -11.92
CA SER A 10 34.06 6.95 -12.31
C SER A 10 33.31 5.81 -11.62
N PRO A 11 32.23 6.04 -10.85
CA PRO A 11 31.35 4.95 -10.48
C PRO A 11 30.80 4.39 -11.79
N ALA A 12 31.02 3.10 -12.04
CA ALA A 12 30.42 2.41 -13.16
C ALA A 12 28.91 2.69 -13.12
N ARG A 13 28.43 3.50 -14.06
CA ARG A 13 26.99 3.66 -14.30
C ARG A 13 26.51 2.31 -14.80
N CYS A 14 26.04 1.44 -13.90
CA CYS A 14 25.19 0.33 -14.28
C CYS A 14 24.01 0.92 -15.04
N LEU A 15 23.91 0.60 -16.32
CA LEU A 15 22.68 0.80 -17.07
C LEU A 15 21.57 0.07 -16.29
N PRO A 16 20.37 0.65 -16.13
CA PRO A 16 19.28 -0.08 -15.52
C PRO A 16 19.03 -1.36 -16.31
N ASP A 17 19.08 -2.52 -15.65
CA ASP A 17 18.71 -3.80 -16.25
C ASP A 17 17.35 -3.65 -16.92
N ALA A 18 17.23 -4.05 -18.20
CA ALA A 18 16.04 -3.74 -19.02
C ALA A 18 14.70 -4.13 -18.35
N ASN A 19 14.72 -5.08 -17.40
CA ASN A 19 13.56 -5.51 -16.64
C ASN A 19 13.13 -4.58 -15.51
N ILE A 20 13.99 -3.72 -14.96
CA ILE A 20 13.55 -2.73 -13.95
C ILE A 20 12.64 -1.67 -14.55
N LEU A 21 12.83 -1.33 -15.84
CA LEU A 21 11.98 -0.38 -16.55
C LEU A 21 10.53 -0.89 -16.64
N ALA A 22 10.34 -2.19 -16.87
CA ALA A 22 9.01 -2.80 -16.88
C ALA A 22 8.32 -2.76 -15.50
N VAL A 23 9.09 -2.81 -14.41
CA VAL A 23 8.56 -2.62 -13.05
C VAL A 23 8.11 -1.17 -12.85
N ILE A 24 8.93 -0.21 -13.30
CA ILE A 24 8.63 1.22 -13.22
C ILE A 24 7.37 1.58 -14.03
N ASP A 25 7.24 1.05 -15.25
CA ASP A 25 6.07 1.28 -16.10
C ASP A 25 4.78 0.69 -15.50
N ALA A 26 4.91 -0.37 -14.70
CA ALA A 26 3.79 -1.04 -14.05
C ALA A 26 3.34 -0.38 -12.73
N ILE A 27 4.02 0.67 -12.25
CA ILE A 27 3.69 1.36 -10.99
C ILE A 27 2.20 1.74 -10.94
N GLY A 28 1.52 1.31 -9.86
CA GLY A 28 0.12 1.58 -9.60
C GLY A 28 -0.89 0.75 -10.42
N GLY A 29 -0.43 -0.18 -11.26
CA GLY A 29 -1.27 -1.11 -12.00
C GLY A 29 -1.14 -2.55 -11.51
N ASP A 30 -2.11 -3.39 -11.87
CA ASP A 30 -2.22 -4.79 -11.40
C ASP A 30 -1.09 -5.71 -11.89
N SER A 31 -0.34 -5.29 -12.91
CA SER A 31 0.82 -6.03 -13.42
C SER A 31 2.11 -5.79 -12.63
N PHE A 32 2.08 -4.92 -11.62
CA PHE A 32 3.26 -4.55 -10.83
C PHE A 32 3.89 -5.74 -10.12
N GLY A 33 3.13 -6.49 -9.30
CA GLY A 33 3.62 -7.67 -8.58
C GLY A 33 4.33 -8.68 -9.49
N PRO A 34 3.69 -9.15 -10.60
CA PRO A 34 4.32 -10.05 -11.55
C PRO A 34 5.60 -9.50 -12.21
N LYS A 35 5.64 -8.21 -12.57
CA LYS A 35 6.84 -7.58 -13.15
C LYS A 35 7.96 -7.45 -12.12
N LEU A 36 7.63 -7.07 -10.88
CA LEU A 36 8.56 -7.04 -9.76
C LEU A 36 9.16 -8.42 -9.52
N LEU A 37 8.35 -9.48 -9.49
CA LEU A 37 8.85 -10.83 -9.30
C LEU A 37 9.76 -11.28 -10.45
N SER A 38 9.40 -10.98 -11.70
CA SER A 38 10.24 -11.31 -12.85
C SER A 38 11.63 -10.67 -12.72
N TYR A 39 11.69 -9.42 -12.28
CA TYR A 39 12.96 -8.74 -12.01
C TYR A 39 13.73 -9.38 -10.84
N LEU A 40 13.05 -9.68 -9.72
CA LEU A 40 13.67 -10.33 -8.56
C LEU A 40 14.18 -11.75 -8.89
N HIS A 41 13.50 -12.46 -9.79
CA HIS A 41 13.94 -13.76 -10.27
C HIS A 41 15.27 -13.68 -11.02
N GLU A 42 15.45 -12.65 -11.85
CA GLU A 42 16.73 -12.45 -12.56
C GLU A 42 17.86 -11.99 -11.64
N VAL A 43 17.54 -11.12 -10.66
CA VAL A 43 18.53 -10.60 -9.71
C VAL A 43 19.02 -11.68 -8.74
N CYS A 44 18.10 -12.50 -8.23
CA CYS A 44 18.41 -13.41 -7.13
C CYS A 44 17.59 -14.70 -7.12
N GLY A 45 17.02 -15.15 -8.24
CA GLY A 45 16.30 -16.43 -8.31
C GLY A 45 15.12 -16.54 -7.34
N ALA A 46 14.40 -15.45 -7.10
CA ALA A 46 13.17 -15.46 -6.32
C ALA A 46 12.06 -16.27 -7.02
N ASP A 47 11.30 -17.04 -6.25
CA ASP A 47 10.15 -17.80 -6.76
C ASP A 47 8.82 -17.13 -6.40
N HIS A 48 8.82 -16.40 -5.29
CA HIS A 48 7.66 -15.64 -4.82
C HIS A 48 8.12 -14.30 -4.24
N CYS A 49 7.24 -13.31 -4.32
CA CYS A 49 7.40 -12.08 -3.55
C CYS A 49 6.07 -11.61 -2.94
N ALA A 50 6.16 -10.86 -1.85
CA ALA A 50 5.04 -10.17 -1.25
C ALA A 50 5.48 -8.81 -0.69
N VAL A 51 4.72 -7.77 -0.99
CA VAL A 51 4.94 -6.39 -0.57
C VAL A 51 3.92 -6.05 0.51
N PHE A 52 4.40 -5.50 1.62
CA PHE A 52 3.57 -5.11 2.73
C PHE A 52 3.79 -3.65 3.12
N GLU A 53 2.71 -2.97 3.49
CA GLU A 53 2.76 -1.75 4.29
C GLU A 53 2.83 -2.12 5.78
N LEU A 54 3.82 -1.56 6.46
CA LEU A 54 4.13 -1.78 7.87
C LEU A 54 3.56 -0.62 8.70
N GLY A 55 2.34 -0.80 9.22
CA GLY A 55 1.76 0.15 10.17
C GLY A 55 2.28 -0.06 11.59
N GLY A 56 1.96 0.87 12.49
CA GLY A 56 2.31 0.77 13.91
C GLY A 56 1.84 -0.55 14.52
N ASP A 57 0.54 -0.84 14.38
CA ASP A 57 -0.10 -2.08 14.82
C ASP A 57 -0.92 -2.77 13.71
N SER A 58 -0.53 -2.57 12.46
CA SER A 58 -1.15 -3.20 11.29
C SER A 58 -0.09 -3.69 10.29
N LEU A 59 -0.46 -4.69 9.50
CA LEU A 59 0.28 -5.15 8.34
C LEU A 59 -0.73 -5.34 7.21
N LEU A 60 -0.43 -4.78 6.04
CA LEU A 60 -1.34 -4.78 4.91
C LEU A 60 -0.59 -5.24 3.66
N GLU A 61 -1.12 -6.25 2.99
CA GLU A 61 -0.60 -6.70 1.69
C GLU A 61 -0.92 -5.65 0.63
N LEU A 62 0.10 -5.24 -0.12
CA LEU A 62 -0.03 -4.34 -1.27
C LEU A 62 0.00 -5.13 -2.58
N ASP A 63 0.95 -6.06 -2.69
CA ASP A 63 1.13 -6.92 -3.85
C ASP A 63 1.71 -8.27 -3.43
N SER A 64 1.47 -9.28 -4.25
CA SER A 64 2.18 -10.55 -4.20
C SER A 64 2.19 -11.22 -5.57
N ALA A 65 3.16 -12.09 -5.79
CA ALA A 65 3.27 -12.84 -7.04
C ALA A 65 4.01 -14.16 -6.83
N SER A 66 3.70 -15.14 -7.68
CA SER A 66 4.39 -16.42 -7.78
C SER A 66 4.88 -16.63 -9.21
N LEU A 67 6.10 -17.15 -9.37
CA LEU A 67 6.76 -17.28 -10.68
C LEU A 67 6.05 -18.31 -11.55
N ASP A 68 5.48 -19.35 -10.92
CA ASP A 68 4.69 -20.39 -11.57
C ASP A 68 3.30 -19.90 -12.05
N GLY A 69 2.99 -18.62 -11.87
CA GLY A 69 1.71 -18.01 -12.24
C GLY A 69 0.55 -18.38 -11.29
N THR A 70 0.81 -19.13 -10.21
CA THR A 70 -0.21 -19.45 -9.21
C THR A 70 -0.41 -18.30 -8.23
N GLN A 71 -1.53 -18.33 -7.51
CA GLN A 71 -1.82 -17.37 -6.44
C GLN A 71 -1.25 -17.81 -5.08
N THR A 72 -0.23 -18.67 -5.06
CA THR A 72 0.35 -19.19 -3.81
C THR A 72 0.86 -18.07 -2.90
N ALA A 73 1.63 -17.13 -3.44
CA ALA A 73 2.15 -15.99 -2.67
C ALA A 73 1.02 -15.15 -2.07
N HIS A 74 -0.03 -14.87 -2.85
CA HIS A 74 -1.20 -14.11 -2.39
C HIS A 74 -1.98 -14.85 -1.30
N GLN A 75 -2.27 -16.13 -1.50
CA GLN A 75 -2.97 -16.94 -0.50
C GLN A 75 -2.19 -16.98 0.82
N GLN A 76 -0.86 -17.12 0.77
CA GLN A 76 -0.03 -17.12 1.96
C GLN A 76 0.06 -15.74 2.63
N ALA A 77 0.21 -14.66 1.86
CA ALA A 77 0.22 -13.29 2.38
C ALA A 77 -1.13 -12.90 3.01
N SER A 78 -2.24 -13.30 2.39
CA SER A 78 -3.59 -13.12 2.92
C SER A 78 -3.82 -13.93 4.19
N LEU A 79 -3.41 -15.19 4.24
CA LEU A 79 -3.48 -16.00 5.47
C LEU A 79 -2.62 -15.39 6.59
N TYR A 80 -1.40 -14.98 6.25
CA TYR A 80 -0.42 -14.37 7.16
C TYR A 80 -0.96 -13.08 7.81
N THR A 81 -1.61 -12.23 7.03
CA THR A 81 -2.22 -10.98 7.51
C THR A 81 -3.52 -11.22 8.28
N ALA A 82 -4.43 -12.02 7.74
CA ALA A 82 -5.75 -12.29 8.34
C ALA A 82 -5.66 -13.00 9.70
N GLN A 83 -4.75 -13.97 9.83
CA GLN A 83 -4.52 -14.69 11.11
C GLN A 83 -3.51 -13.97 12.00
N GLN A 84 -3.06 -12.77 11.62
CA GLN A 84 -2.12 -11.94 12.38
C GLN A 84 -0.80 -12.63 12.75
N TYR A 85 -0.35 -13.61 11.94
CA TYR A 85 0.92 -14.30 12.15
C TYR A 85 2.11 -13.34 12.16
N TRP A 86 1.99 -12.20 11.48
CA TRP A 86 3.00 -11.14 11.49
C TRP A 86 3.33 -10.58 12.88
N ARG A 87 2.42 -10.67 13.86
CA ARG A 87 2.68 -10.27 15.25
C ARG A 87 3.67 -11.21 15.95
N ARG A 88 3.76 -12.46 15.47
CA ARG A 88 4.63 -13.53 16.00
C ARG A 88 5.89 -13.71 15.17
N ASP A 89 6.01 -13.04 14.03
CA ASP A 89 7.14 -13.15 13.13
C ASP A 89 8.33 -12.28 13.62
N PRO A 90 9.45 -12.88 14.06
CA PRO A 90 10.61 -12.14 14.53
C PRO A 90 11.21 -11.24 13.44
N THR A 91 11.00 -11.58 12.16
CA THR A 91 11.44 -10.78 11.01
C THR A 91 10.73 -9.43 10.99
N ILE A 92 9.42 -9.40 11.29
CA ILE A 92 8.64 -8.16 11.32
C ILE A 92 9.04 -7.29 12.52
N VAL A 93 9.31 -7.92 13.66
CA VAL A 93 9.80 -7.21 14.86
C VAL A 93 11.14 -6.53 14.55
N GLU A 94 12.09 -7.26 13.96
CA GLU A 94 13.39 -6.70 13.58
C GLU A 94 13.27 -5.65 12.47
N ALA A 95 12.42 -5.90 11.46
CA ALA A 95 12.14 -4.93 10.39
C ALA A 95 11.64 -3.60 10.97
N LYS A 96 10.65 -3.65 11.88
CA LYS A 96 10.12 -2.47 12.56
C LYS A 96 11.18 -1.73 13.37
N ARG A 97 12.12 -2.45 14.01
CA ARG A 97 13.24 -1.85 14.76
C ARG A 97 14.24 -1.13 13.85
N ARG A 98 14.38 -1.58 12.60
CA ARG A 98 15.30 -0.99 11.61
C ARG A 98 14.68 0.18 10.84
N LEU A 99 13.37 0.41 10.96
CA LEU A 99 12.72 1.58 10.36
C LEU A 99 13.33 2.88 10.88
N GLY A 100 13.38 3.90 10.02
CA GLY A 100 14.00 5.18 10.31
C GLY A 100 15.51 5.25 10.05
N GLN A 101 16.13 4.13 9.67
CA GLN A 101 17.50 4.14 9.14
C GLN A 101 17.54 4.78 7.74
N PRO A 102 18.64 5.47 7.37
CA PRO A 102 18.73 6.19 6.09
C PRO A 102 18.77 5.26 4.88
N THR A 103 19.23 4.03 5.05
CA THR A 103 19.33 3.01 3.99
C THR A 103 18.36 1.87 4.26
N PRO A 104 17.80 1.23 3.22
CA PRO A 104 16.98 0.03 3.40
C PRO A 104 17.74 -1.07 4.15
N ALA A 105 17.07 -1.70 5.11
CA ALA A 105 17.59 -2.85 5.83
C ALA A 105 17.25 -4.14 5.09
N ILE A 106 18.18 -5.09 5.11
CA ILE A 106 18.03 -6.41 4.51
C ILE A 106 18.15 -7.46 5.61
N LEU A 107 17.12 -8.29 5.74
CA LEU A 107 17.02 -9.34 6.74
C LEU A 107 16.92 -10.69 6.03
N ARG A 108 17.88 -11.57 6.30
CA ARG A 108 17.88 -12.94 5.80
C ARG A 108 17.33 -13.88 6.87
N VAL A 109 16.41 -14.74 6.47
CA VAL A 109 15.72 -15.68 7.36
C VAL A 109 15.79 -17.06 6.76
N ASP A 110 16.38 -17.99 7.51
CA ASP A 110 16.19 -19.42 7.29
C ASP A 110 14.86 -19.84 7.93
N ILE A 111 13.90 -20.23 7.10
CA ILE A 111 12.57 -20.60 7.55
C ILE A 111 12.62 -21.81 8.50
N ASN A 112 13.58 -22.71 8.32
CA ASN A 112 13.73 -23.88 9.18
C ASN A 112 14.18 -23.53 10.60
N SER A 113 14.79 -22.35 10.79
CA SER A 113 15.24 -21.84 12.09
C SER A 113 14.12 -21.21 12.92
N LEU A 114 12.92 -21.01 12.34
CA LEU A 114 11.77 -20.49 13.07
C LEU A 114 11.31 -21.50 14.12
N THR A 115 11.28 -21.06 15.38
CA THR A 115 10.92 -21.89 16.54
C THR A 115 9.42 -22.18 16.62
N ASP A 116 8.59 -21.28 16.09
CA ASP A 116 7.13 -21.44 16.02
C ASP A 116 6.75 -22.32 14.82
N THR A 117 6.69 -23.63 15.05
CA THR A 117 6.44 -24.61 14.00
C THR A 117 5.03 -24.50 13.41
N VAL A 118 4.03 -24.13 14.20
CA VAL A 118 2.64 -23.95 13.72
C VAL A 118 2.58 -22.78 12.74
N PHE A 119 3.21 -21.65 13.08
CA PHE A 119 3.35 -20.52 12.16
C PHE A 119 4.13 -20.91 10.90
N ARG A 120 5.29 -21.53 11.09
CA ARG A 120 6.18 -21.93 9.99
C ARG A 120 5.48 -22.84 8.99
N ASP A 121 4.85 -23.90 9.47
CA ASP A 121 4.26 -24.93 8.61
C ASP A 121 2.98 -24.41 7.92
N ALA A 122 2.24 -23.51 8.56
CA ALA A 122 1.07 -22.87 7.97
C ALA A 122 1.44 -21.91 6.82
N ILE A 123 2.48 -21.08 7.02
CA ILE A 123 2.81 -19.97 6.10
C ILE A 123 3.87 -20.34 5.07
N TYR A 124 4.80 -21.22 5.43
CA TYR A 124 5.98 -21.54 4.62
C TYR A 124 6.12 -23.05 4.30
N PRO A 125 5.07 -23.75 3.85
CA PRO A 125 5.13 -25.22 3.69
C PRO A 125 6.16 -25.68 2.65
N LYS A 126 6.53 -24.82 1.68
CA LYS A 126 7.47 -25.14 0.59
C LYS A 126 8.58 -24.11 0.40
N ILE A 127 8.83 -23.28 1.41
CA ILE A 127 9.83 -22.20 1.34
C ILE A 127 11.01 -22.54 2.26
N SER A 128 12.24 -22.43 1.74
CA SER A 128 13.47 -22.65 2.51
C SER A 128 14.02 -21.36 3.10
N GLN A 129 14.02 -20.28 2.30
CA GLN A 129 14.58 -19.00 2.71
C GLN A 129 13.69 -17.82 2.32
N ARG A 130 13.76 -16.79 3.15
CA ARG A 130 13.17 -15.48 2.91
C ARG A 130 14.23 -14.41 3.10
N VAL A 131 14.32 -13.49 2.15
CA VAL A 131 15.03 -12.22 2.30
C VAL A 131 13.97 -11.12 2.37
N MET A 132 14.06 -10.26 3.38
CA MET A 132 13.17 -9.11 3.53
C MET A 132 13.95 -7.82 3.37
N ILE A 133 13.52 -6.96 2.45
CA ILE A 133 14.00 -5.58 2.34
C ILE A 133 12.95 -4.69 3.00
N CYS A 134 13.34 -3.86 3.96
CA CYS A 134 12.42 -2.92 4.60
C CYS A 134 13.04 -1.54 4.78
N SER A 135 12.22 -0.51 4.63
CA SER A 135 12.62 0.86 4.91
C SER A 135 11.40 1.74 5.21
N GLN A 136 11.66 2.98 5.60
CA GLN A 136 10.67 4.01 5.83
C GLN A 136 10.83 5.15 4.83
N SER A 137 9.72 5.66 4.34
CA SER A 137 9.63 6.86 3.50
C SER A 137 8.69 7.89 4.14
N SER A 138 8.60 9.08 3.55
CA SER A 138 7.58 10.07 3.92
C SER A 138 6.14 9.59 3.70
N LYS A 139 5.95 8.48 2.97
CA LYS A 139 4.64 7.91 2.62
C LYS A 139 4.24 6.72 3.48
N GLY A 140 5.13 6.22 4.32
CA GLY A 140 4.90 5.00 5.11
C GLY A 140 6.15 4.12 5.19
N ALA A 141 6.05 3.06 5.98
CA ALA A 141 7.05 2.01 6.06
C ALA A 141 6.60 0.81 5.24
N PHE A 142 7.54 0.20 4.50
CA PHE A 142 7.23 -0.90 3.61
C PHE A 142 8.24 -2.03 3.77
N GLY A 143 7.77 -3.25 3.51
CA GLY A 143 8.57 -4.46 3.53
C GLY A 143 8.32 -5.30 2.28
N LEU A 144 9.37 -5.60 1.53
CA LEU A 144 9.37 -6.55 0.42
C LEU A 144 9.93 -7.88 0.93
N SER A 145 9.10 -8.91 0.93
CA SER A 145 9.51 -10.30 1.18
C SER A 145 9.82 -10.98 -0.15
N ILE A 146 11.01 -11.54 -0.25
CA ILE A 146 11.54 -12.27 -1.41
C ILE A 146 11.75 -13.70 -0.94
N LEU A 147 11.09 -14.66 -1.56
CA LEU A 147 11.05 -16.04 -1.07
C LEU A 147 11.56 -16.99 -2.14
N ARG A 148 12.27 -18.02 -1.69
CA ARG A 148 12.76 -19.11 -2.53
C ARG A 148 12.21 -20.45 -2.04
N SER A 149 11.73 -21.24 -2.98
CA SER A 149 11.17 -22.56 -2.73
C SER A 149 12.25 -23.54 -2.29
N SER A 150 11.87 -24.51 -1.46
CA SER A 150 12.81 -25.47 -0.87
C SER A 150 13.61 -26.28 -1.90
N GLY A 151 13.08 -26.46 -3.11
CA GLY A 151 13.76 -27.15 -4.22
C GLY A 151 14.86 -26.33 -4.91
N HIS A 152 14.93 -25.02 -4.69
CA HIS A 152 15.86 -24.11 -5.41
C HIS A 152 17.05 -23.67 -4.54
N GLY A 153 17.24 -24.30 -3.38
CA GLY A 153 18.38 -24.04 -2.49
C GLY A 153 18.23 -22.77 -1.65
N THR A 154 19.35 -22.16 -1.29
CA THR A 154 19.46 -20.97 -0.43
C THR A 154 20.02 -19.79 -1.21
N PHE A 155 19.67 -18.56 -0.83
CA PHE A 155 20.28 -17.36 -1.41
C PHE A 155 21.79 -17.34 -1.08
N SER A 156 22.64 -17.21 -2.07
CA SER A 156 24.07 -16.99 -1.89
C SER A 156 24.34 -15.56 -1.39
N ASP A 157 25.51 -15.34 -0.79
CA ASP A 157 25.89 -14.00 -0.31
C ASP A 157 26.00 -13.01 -1.47
N SER A 158 26.49 -13.44 -2.64
CA SER A 158 26.54 -12.61 -3.85
C SER A 158 25.15 -12.17 -4.35
N GLU A 159 24.14 -13.04 -4.24
CA GLU A 159 22.76 -12.68 -4.60
C GLU A 159 22.18 -11.66 -3.61
N VAL A 160 22.49 -11.81 -2.32
CA VAL A 160 22.08 -10.84 -1.28
C VAL A 160 22.82 -9.51 -1.43
N ASP A 161 24.10 -9.52 -1.79
CA ASP A 161 24.88 -8.32 -2.09
C ASP A 161 24.32 -7.60 -3.32
N HIS A 162 23.91 -8.35 -4.35
CA HIS A 162 23.25 -7.77 -5.51
C HIS A 162 21.92 -7.11 -5.13
N LEU A 163 21.07 -7.80 -4.37
CA LEU A 163 19.84 -7.21 -3.80
C LEU A 163 20.13 -5.95 -2.99
N SER A 164 21.21 -5.95 -2.21
CA SER A 164 21.66 -4.79 -1.43
C SER A 164 21.98 -3.62 -2.33
N SER A 165 22.68 -3.84 -3.43
CA SER A 165 23.04 -2.80 -4.40
C SER A 165 21.85 -2.15 -5.10
N VAL A 166 20.72 -2.87 -5.26
CA VAL A 166 19.51 -2.36 -5.91
C VAL A 166 18.38 -1.99 -4.92
N SER A 167 18.64 -2.13 -3.61
CA SER A 167 17.60 -1.99 -2.57
C SER A 167 16.99 -0.59 -2.48
N GLU A 168 17.79 0.47 -2.66
CA GLU A 168 17.29 1.86 -2.66
C GLU A 168 16.35 2.13 -3.85
N LEU A 169 16.71 1.62 -5.04
CA LEU A 169 15.88 1.72 -6.23
C LEU A 169 14.57 0.95 -6.05
N LEU A 170 14.65 -0.31 -5.62
CA LEU A 170 13.49 -1.14 -5.32
C LEU A 170 12.56 -0.45 -4.32
N PHE A 171 13.11 0.07 -3.22
CA PHE A 171 12.32 0.74 -2.21
C PHE A 171 11.66 2.03 -2.72
N THR A 172 12.35 2.80 -3.57
CA THR A 172 11.78 3.99 -4.22
C THR A 172 10.59 3.62 -5.11
N VAL A 173 10.73 2.56 -5.92
CA VAL A 173 9.67 2.03 -6.78
C VAL A 173 8.48 1.54 -5.96
N LEU A 174 8.73 0.79 -4.89
CA LEU A 174 7.69 0.28 -3.97
C LEU A 174 6.95 1.41 -3.26
N SER A 175 7.66 2.40 -2.73
CA SER A 175 7.07 3.57 -2.07
C SER A 175 6.17 4.35 -3.05
N LYS A 176 6.61 4.50 -4.30
CA LYS A 176 5.81 5.16 -5.34
C LYS A 176 4.58 4.34 -5.72
N HIS A 177 4.72 3.03 -5.90
CA HIS A 177 3.62 2.13 -6.15
C HIS A 177 2.57 2.23 -5.04
N ALA A 178 2.99 2.11 -3.78
CA ALA A 178 2.12 2.22 -2.62
C ALA A 178 1.38 3.57 -2.57
N ASP A 179 2.07 4.70 -2.83
CA ASP A 179 1.43 6.03 -2.85
C ASP A 179 0.35 6.13 -3.94
N VAL A 180 0.58 5.55 -5.13
CA VAL A 180 -0.39 5.54 -6.23
C VAL A 180 -1.60 4.66 -5.90
N VAL A 181 -1.38 3.43 -5.40
CA VAL A 181 -2.45 2.52 -5.01
C VAL A 181 -3.28 3.11 -3.87
N ALA A 182 -2.63 3.63 -2.84
CA ALA A 182 -3.29 4.30 -1.72
C ALA A 182 -4.14 5.50 -2.17
N THR A 183 -3.61 6.32 -3.08
CA THR A 183 -4.33 7.49 -3.62
C THR A 183 -5.55 7.07 -4.43
N ARG A 184 -5.42 6.06 -5.30
CA ARG A 184 -6.55 5.49 -6.06
C ARG A 184 -7.61 4.92 -5.12
N GLY A 185 -7.20 4.15 -4.11
CA GLY A 185 -8.10 3.57 -3.12
C GLY A 185 -8.88 4.64 -2.34
N ALA A 186 -8.17 5.67 -1.88
CA ALA A 186 -8.79 6.80 -1.21
C ALA A 186 -9.80 7.53 -2.11
N LEU A 187 -9.51 7.74 -3.39
CA LEU A 187 -10.44 8.38 -4.33
C LEU A 187 -11.70 7.55 -4.56
N THR A 188 -11.60 6.23 -4.67
CA THR A 188 -12.77 5.36 -4.79
C THR A 188 -13.64 5.44 -3.53
N ARG A 189 -13.03 5.33 -2.34
CA ARG A 189 -13.80 5.40 -1.08
C ARG A 189 -14.51 6.74 -0.88
N ALA A 190 -13.96 7.83 -1.43
CA ALA A 190 -14.59 9.14 -1.41
C ALA A 190 -16.04 9.11 -1.92
N LEU A 191 -16.39 8.18 -2.81
CA LEU A 191 -17.73 8.12 -3.40
C LEU A 191 -18.47 6.81 -3.09
N THR A 192 -17.80 5.80 -2.55
CA THR A 192 -18.40 4.48 -2.30
C THR A 192 -18.59 4.14 -0.83
N SER A 193 -18.13 4.96 0.11
CA SER A 193 -18.29 4.74 1.55
C SER A 193 -19.12 5.85 2.17
N LEU A 194 -20.39 5.56 2.49
CA LEU A 194 -21.30 6.56 3.08
C LEU A 194 -20.78 7.08 4.43
N ASP A 195 -20.26 6.19 5.28
CA ASP A 195 -19.70 6.53 6.59
C ASP A 195 -18.48 7.46 6.46
N ASP A 196 -17.60 7.21 5.49
CA ASP A 196 -16.44 8.06 5.22
C ASP A 196 -16.87 9.45 4.72
N ILE A 197 -17.86 9.50 3.83
CA ILE A 197 -18.41 10.76 3.31
C ILE A 197 -19.01 11.57 4.48
N GLU A 198 -19.84 10.96 5.32
CA GLU A 198 -20.45 11.61 6.49
C GLU A 198 -19.41 12.12 7.46
N THR A 199 -18.43 11.28 7.83
CA THR A 199 -17.36 11.63 8.75
C THR A 199 -16.54 12.82 8.22
N CYS A 200 -16.22 12.81 6.93
CA CYS A 200 -15.49 13.89 6.28
C CYS A 200 -16.30 15.21 6.30
N LEU A 201 -17.59 15.16 6.01
CA LEU A 201 -18.46 16.34 6.05
C LEU A 201 -18.57 16.90 7.47
N LEU A 202 -18.77 16.04 8.47
CA LEU A 202 -18.89 16.46 9.87
C LEU A 202 -17.59 17.05 10.43
N GLY A 203 -16.44 16.48 10.07
CA GLY A 203 -15.15 16.91 10.58
C GLY A 203 -14.66 18.25 10.00
N ALA A 204 -15.19 18.66 8.84
CA ALA A 204 -14.66 19.80 8.10
C ALA A 204 -15.63 20.96 7.91
N THR A 205 -16.87 20.86 8.42
CA THR A 205 -17.91 21.87 8.21
C THR A 205 -18.68 22.18 9.48
N GLU A 206 -19.39 23.30 9.46
CA GLU A 206 -20.38 23.67 10.48
C GLU A 206 -21.79 23.13 10.13
N LEU A 207 -21.88 22.11 9.27
CA LEU A 207 -23.13 21.45 8.99
C LEU A 207 -23.63 20.74 10.26
N SER A 208 -24.93 20.80 10.48
CA SER A 208 -25.57 19.94 11.48
C SER A 208 -25.50 18.48 11.04
N LYS A 209 -25.63 17.56 12.01
CA LYS A 209 -25.64 16.11 11.72
C LYS A 209 -26.62 15.73 10.61
N ARG A 210 -27.86 16.25 10.67
CA ARG A 210 -28.89 15.97 9.65
C ARG A 210 -28.57 16.58 8.28
N GLU A 211 -27.90 17.72 8.24
CA GLU A 211 -27.45 18.33 6.97
C GLU A 211 -26.33 17.51 6.33
N ALA A 212 -25.35 17.07 7.13
CA ALA A 212 -24.27 16.22 6.66
C ALA A 212 -24.78 14.85 6.16
N GLU A 213 -25.68 14.21 6.91
CA GLU A 213 -26.32 12.94 6.52
C GLU A 213 -27.04 13.03 5.15
N VAL A 214 -27.78 14.13 4.92
CA VAL A 214 -28.46 14.37 3.64
C VAL A 214 -27.45 14.65 2.52
N CYS A 215 -26.45 15.50 2.75
CA CYS A 215 -25.40 15.78 1.77
C CYS A 215 -24.60 14.52 1.40
N ALA A 216 -24.28 13.67 2.37
CA ALA A 216 -23.54 12.43 2.14
C ALA A 216 -24.30 11.49 1.22
N ARG A 217 -25.61 11.34 1.41
CA ARG A 217 -26.45 10.49 0.56
C ARG A 217 -26.67 11.08 -0.83
N ILE A 218 -26.68 12.41 -0.97
CA ILE A 218 -26.67 13.07 -2.28
C ILE A 218 -25.36 12.74 -3.02
N LEU A 219 -24.21 12.82 -2.33
CA LEU A 219 -22.90 12.46 -2.88
C LEU A 219 -22.80 10.97 -3.24
N TYR A 220 -23.43 10.11 -2.43
CA TYR A 220 -23.55 8.67 -2.67
C TYR A 220 -24.52 8.32 -3.82
N GLY A 221 -25.27 9.29 -4.34
CA GLY A 221 -26.15 9.11 -5.50
C GLY A 221 -27.59 8.70 -5.19
N LEU A 222 -28.06 8.82 -3.94
CA LEU A 222 -29.45 8.53 -3.59
C LEU A 222 -30.39 9.65 -4.06
N SER A 223 -31.61 9.26 -4.49
CA SER A 223 -32.68 10.21 -4.81
C SER A 223 -33.28 10.82 -3.54
N SER A 224 -34.00 11.95 -3.64
CA SER A 224 -34.64 12.55 -2.46
C SER A 224 -35.62 11.61 -1.73
N ILE A 225 -36.32 10.75 -2.48
CA ILE A 225 -37.18 9.71 -1.93
C ILE A 225 -36.33 8.63 -1.23
N GLY A 226 -35.23 8.18 -1.85
CA GLY A 226 -34.32 7.21 -1.25
C GLY A 226 -33.69 7.72 0.05
N ILE A 227 -33.30 9.00 0.08
CA ILE A 227 -32.77 9.66 1.29
C ILE A 227 -33.82 9.71 2.39
N ALA A 228 -35.07 10.06 2.04
CA ALA A 228 -36.17 10.11 2.99
C ALA A 228 -36.42 8.75 3.65
N LEU A 229 -36.44 7.68 2.84
CA LEU A 229 -36.59 6.31 3.32
C LEU A 229 -35.40 5.86 4.18
N ASP A 230 -34.17 6.11 3.72
CA ASP A 230 -32.96 5.69 4.42
C ASP A 230 -32.79 6.37 5.79
N LEU A 231 -33.14 7.66 5.89
CA LEU A 231 -33.05 8.43 7.13
C LEU A 231 -34.31 8.36 8.02
N GLY A 232 -35.40 7.76 7.53
CA GLY A 232 -36.68 7.74 8.22
C GLY A 232 -37.30 9.12 8.41
N ILE A 233 -37.15 10.02 7.44
CA ILE A 233 -37.67 11.40 7.45
C ILE A 233 -38.56 11.68 6.25
N GLY A 234 -39.33 12.77 6.28
CA GLY A 234 -40.13 13.19 5.12
C GLY A 234 -39.30 13.79 3.98
N GLU A 235 -39.74 13.64 2.73
CA GLU A 235 -39.07 14.20 1.54
C GLU A 235 -38.93 15.73 1.62
N GLU A 236 -39.93 16.43 2.19
CA GLU A 236 -39.86 17.88 2.43
C GLU A 236 -38.77 18.25 3.45
N SER A 237 -38.51 17.40 4.44
CA SER A 237 -37.39 17.57 5.36
C SER A 237 -36.06 17.40 4.64
N VAL A 238 -35.94 16.43 3.72
CA VAL A 238 -34.75 16.26 2.87
C VAL A 238 -34.48 17.53 2.05
N LYS A 239 -35.50 18.09 1.39
CA LYS A 239 -35.39 19.34 0.62
C LYS A 239 -34.95 20.52 1.50
N THR A 240 -35.49 20.59 2.72
CA THR A 240 -35.15 21.63 3.70
C THR A 240 -33.70 21.53 4.16
N TYR A 241 -33.24 20.33 4.55
CA TYR A 241 -31.85 20.11 4.97
C TYR A 241 -30.88 20.37 3.83
N ARG A 242 -31.18 19.90 2.60
CA ARG A 242 -30.38 20.19 1.41
C ARG A 242 -30.24 21.69 1.18
N LYS A 243 -31.36 22.44 1.21
CA LYS A 243 -31.35 23.88 1.00
C LYS A 243 -30.51 24.61 2.04
N ARG A 244 -30.65 24.26 3.32
CA ARG A 244 -29.87 24.86 4.41
C ARG A 244 -28.37 24.54 4.29
N ALA A 245 -28.04 23.28 3.98
CA ALA A 245 -26.66 22.88 3.75
C ALA A 245 -26.03 23.64 2.58
N TYR A 246 -26.76 23.80 1.48
CA TYR A 246 -26.27 24.50 0.29
C TYR A 246 -26.03 25.98 0.57
N GLN A 247 -26.92 26.61 1.34
CA GLN A 247 -26.73 27.99 1.81
C GLN A 247 -25.50 28.12 2.71
N ARG A 248 -25.30 27.22 3.68
CA ARG A 248 -24.15 27.23 4.58
C ARG A 248 -22.82 27.05 3.83
N LEU A 249 -22.79 26.13 2.88
CA LEU A 249 -21.61 25.85 2.06
C LEU A 249 -21.41 26.86 0.92
N SER A 250 -22.35 27.79 0.71
CA SER A 250 -22.35 28.74 -0.41
C SER A 250 -22.27 28.05 -1.79
N ILE A 251 -23.05 26.98 -1.97
CA ILE A 251 -23.14 26.21 -3.22
C ILE A 251 -24.57 26.20 -3.77
N GLY A 252 -24.71 26.09 -5.08
CA GLY A 252 -25.98 26.12 -5.80
C GLY A 252 -26.43 24.79 -6.38
N SER A 253 -25.55 23.78 -6.46
CA SER A 253 -25.88 22.52 -7.17
C SER A 253 -25.26 21.27 -6.54
N PRO A 254 -25.84 20.07 -6.80
CA PRO A 254 -25.22 18.79 -6.44
C PRO A 254 -23.83 18.61 -7.06
N ARG A 255 -23.59 19.18 -8.25
CA ARG A 255 -22.27 19.17 -8.90
C ARG A 255 -21.25 19.99 -8.10
N GLU A 256 -21.65 21.16 -7.62
CA GLU A 256 -20.79 21.98 -6.76
C GLU A 256 -20.53 21.32 -5.42
N LEU A 257 -21.54 20.65 -4.82
CA LEU A 257 -21.34 19.84 -3.63
C LEU A 257 -20.28 18.77 -3.85
N LEU A 258 -20.35 18.05 -4.99
CA LEU A 258 -19.37 17.01 -5.36
C LEU A 258 -17.96 17.59 -5.53
N MET A 259 -17.80 18.66 -6.30
CA MET A 259 -16.49 19.28 -6.53
C MET A 259 -15.88 19.82 -5.23
N TRP A 260 -16.70 20.45 -4.39
CA TRP A 260 -16.29 20.96 -3.09
C TRP A 260 -15.88 19.80 -2.16
N TYR A 261 -16.67 18.73 -2.12
CA TYR A 261 -16.38 17.54 -1.31
C TYR A 261 -15.09 16.84 -1.75
N LEU A 262 -14.87 16.64 -3.06
CA LEU A 262 -13.64 16.02 -3.56
C LEU A 262 -12.39 16.85 -3.23
N GLY A 263 -12.49 18.19 -3.29
CA GLY A 263 -11.43 19.09 -2.86
C GLY A 263 -11.15 19.00 -1.36
N LEU A 264 -12.19 18.83 -0.54
CA LEU A 264 -12.06 18.59 0.89
C LEU A 264 -11.41 17.23 1.18
N TRP A 265 -11.91 16.17 0.54
CA TRP A 265 -11.42 14.80 0.69
C TRP A 265 -9.93 14.69 0.33
N GLY A 266 -9.51 15.30 -0.78
CA GLY A 266 -8.10 15.33 -1.18
C GLY A 266 -7.19 15.94 -0.11
N LYS A 267 -7.64 17.01 0.57
CA LYS A 267 -6.90 17.62 1.68
C LYS A 267 -6.85 16.69 2.89
N ALA A 268 -7.96 16.03 3.23
CA ALA A 268 -8.03 15.08 4.34
C ALA A 268 -7.11 13.86 4.13
N VAL A 269 -7.03 13.34 2.90
CA VAL A 269 -6.12 12.25 2.52
C VAL A 269 -4.65 12.69 2.54
N ALA A 270 -4.36 13.92 2.12
CA ALA A 270 -3.00 14.49 2.18
C ALA A 270 -2.52 14.70 3.62
N GLN A 271 -3.43 15.03 4.54
CA GLN A 271 -3.15 15.25 5.96
C GLN A 271 -3.17 13.97 6.82
N GLY A 272 -3.49 12.82 6.22
CA GLY A 272 -3.58 11.53 6.94
C GLY A 272 -4.81 11.38 7.84
N ALA A 273 -5.80 12.27 7.72
CA ALA A 273 -7.04 12.24 8.48
C ALA A 273 -8.04 11.18 8.00
N VAL A 274 -7.81 10.62 6.81
CA VAL A 274 -8.57 9.51 6.23
C VAL A 274 -7.61 8.35 5.98
N GLN A 275 -7.94 7.17 6.50
CA GLN A 275 -7.08 6.00 6.41
C GLN A 275 -6.89 5.60 4.94
N ARG A 276 -5.67 5.64 4.44
CA ARG A 276 -5.35 5.13 3.10
C ARG A 276 -5.43 3.60 3.18
N VAL A 277 -6.50 3.01 2.66
CA VAL A 277 -6.59 1.56 2.53
C VAL A 277 -6.51 1.25 1.03
N PRO A 278 -5.54 0.43 0.60
CA PRO A 278 -5.48 -0.12 -0.75
C PRO A 278 -6.79 -0.80 -1.08
N ILE A 279 -7.25 -0.66 -2.31
CA ILE A 279 -8.24 -1.59 -2.85
C ILE A 279 -7.43 -2.83 -3.23
N LEU A 280 -7.53 -3.88 -2.41
CA LEU A 280 -7.03 -5.19 -2.80
C LEU A 280 -7.72 -5.59 -4.11
N PRO A 281 -6.98 -5.97 -5.17
CA PRO A 281 -7.60 -6.57 -6.34
C PRO A 281 -8.37 -7.83 -5.92
N ARG A 282 -9.54 -8.03 -6.51
CA ARG A 282 -10.34 -9.26 -6.32
C ARG A 282 -9.73 -10.43 -7.07
#